data_AF-A0A7W6FQZ7-F1
#
_entry.id   AF-A0A7W6FQZ7-F1
#
_cell.length_a   1.000
_cell.length_b   1.000
_cell.length_c   1.000
_cell.angle_alpha   90.00
_cell.angle_beta   90.00
_cell.angle_gamma   90.00
#
_symmetry.space_group_name_H-M   'P 1'
#
loop_
_entity.id
_entity.type
_entity.pdbx_description
1 polymer ?
#
loop_
_entity_poly.entity_id
_entity_poly.type
_entity_poly.pdbx_seq_one_letter_code
_entity_poly.pdbx_strand_id
1 'polypeptide(L)'
;MHQAHNFEVSFQDGASIVDLLVVKDGSEAHAHVRTLMALAADPMAQPLPLLADAVHYLGLLHGQFPAVMDYAATHIIDNAARQWLIDACDAFAQERAYIARLAVELGPVPSTPGHHNSDATVLQLRHAVEMLAQSERHGCALGAATTLAIDWIAIRRLLDHAAIRTGLEPVQSALPNKVETLHLLRALDATELTTRAIRFGGRQLLHQHNSLWSMLESRAETRAEQ
;
A
#
# COMPACT_ATOMS: atom_id res chain seq x y z
N MET A 1 36.51 -21.56 -33.67
CA MET A 1 37.02 -21.35 -32.30
C MET A 1 36.35 -20.08 -31.78
N HIS A 2 35.45 -20.25 -30.80
CA HIS A 2 34.75 -19.24 -29.97
C HIS A 2 33.91 -18.13 -30.65
N GLN A 3 32.62 -18.43 -30.88
CA GLN A 3 31.54 -17.44 -30.80
C GLN A 3 31.30 -17.12 -29.31
N ALA A 4 31.55 -15.88 -28.90
CA ALA A 4 31.09 -15.38 -27.60
C ALA A 4 29.61 -15.00 -27.74
N HIS A 5 28.71 -15.84 -27.20
CA HIS A 5 27.36 -15.40 -26.86
C HIS A 5 27.48 -14.42 -25.71
N ASN A 6 27.39 -13.12 -26.01
CA ASN A 6 27.11 -12.11 -25.00
C ASN A 6 25.71 -12.40 -24.46
N PHE A 7 25.66 -12.87 -23.22
CA PHE A 7 24.44 -12.93 -22.44
C PHE A 7 24.06 -11.48 -22.12
N GLU A 8 23.12 -10.90 -22.87
CA GLU A 8 22.44 -9.68 -22.43
C GLU A 8 21.72 -10.02 -21.13
N VAL A 9 22.32 -9.65 -20.01
CA VAL A 9 21.61 -9.59 -18.73
C VAL A 9 20.53 -8.54 -18.93
N SER A 10 19.28 -8.98 -19.09
CA SER A 10 18.12 -8.08 -19.13
C SER A 10 18.08 -7.33 -17.81
N PHE A 11 18.58 -6.10 -17.83
CA PHE A 11 18.52 -5.21 -16.69
C PHE A 11 17.06 -4.78 -16.53
N GLN A 12 16.38 -5.34 -15.54
CA GLN A 12 15.03 -4.87 -15.22
C GLN A 12 15.14 -3.45 -14.65
N ASP A 13 14.56 -2.48 -15.34
CA ASP A 13 14.44 -1.12 -14.84
C ASP A 13 13.57 -1.06 -13.58
N GLY A 14 13.67 0.05 -12.84
CA GLY A 14 12.92 0.25 -11.59
C GLY A 14 11.41 0.10 -11.77
N ALA A 15 10.88 0.56 -12.91
CA ALA A 15 9.46 0.47 -13.24
C ALA A 15 8.98 -0.98 -13.36
N SER A 16 9.68 -1.79 -14.15
CA SER A 16 9.35 -3.20 -14.36
C SER A 16 9.42 -4.00 -13.07
N ILE A 17 10.40 -3.68 -12.21
CA ILE A 17 10.53 -4.31 -10.89
C ILE A 17 9.33 -3.97 -10.00
N VAL A 18 8.99 -2.68 -9.87
CA VAL A 18 7.87 -2.25 -9.02
C VAL A 18 6.55 -2.85 -9.51
N ASP A 19 6.32 -2.84 -10.83
CA ASP A 19 5.12 -3.44 -11.43
C ASP A 19 4.99 -4.93 -11.09
N LEU A 20 6.07 -5.70 -11.31
CA LEU A 20 6.10 -7.13 -10.99
C LEU A 20 5.90 -7.41 -9.50
N LEU A 21 6.49 -6.58 -8.62
CA LEU A 21 6.30 -6.71 -7.18
C LEU A 21 4.83 -6.53 -6.78
N VAL A 22 4.17 -5.48 -7.26
CA VAL A 22 2.76 -5.22 -6.92
C VAL A 22 1.84 -6.29 -7.51
N VAL A 23 2.08 -6.72 -8.75
CA VAL A 23 1.28 -7.80 -9.36
C VAL A 23 1.36 -9.09 -8.54
N LYS A 24 2.54 -9.41 -8.00
CA LYS A 24 2.77 -10.66 -7.28
C LYS A 24 2.39 -10.61 -5.81
N ASP A 25 2.82 -9.56 -5.12
CA ASP A 25 2.81 -9.44 -3.67
C ASP A 25 1.93 -8.25 -3.19
N GLY A 26 1.19 -7.60 -4.09
CA GLY A 26 0.26 -6.52 -3.77
C GLY A 26 -0.99 -6.99 -3.04
N SER A 27 -1.72 -6.04 -2.48
CA SER A 27 -2.97 -6.25 -1.73
C SER A 27 -4.01 -7.03 -2.54
N GLU A 28 -4.12 -6.80 -3.86
CA GLU A 28 -5.04 -7.55 -4.73
C GLU A 28 -4.70 -9.06 -4.83
N ALA A 29 -3.41 -9.41 -4.67
CA ALA A 29 -2.94 -10.79 -4.68
C ALA A 29 -3.19 -11.52 -3.34
N HIS A 30 -3.55 -10.81 -2.27
CA HIS A 30 -3.86 -11.43 -0.97
C HIS A 30 -5.25 -12.09 -0.96
N ALA A 31 -5.36 -13.31 -0.43
CA ALA A 31 -6.61 -14.07 -0.40
C ALA A 31 -7.71 -13.35 0.37
N HIS A 32 -7.41 -12.90 1.59
CA HIS A 32 -8.34 -12.12 2.40
C HIS A 32 -8.91 -10.88 1.68
N VAL A 33 -8.09 -10.10 0.97
CA VAL A 33 -8.57 -8.92 0.23
C VAL A 33 -9.58 -9.30 -0.85
N ARG A 34 -9.33 -10.39 -1.59
CA ARG A 34 -10.30 -10.90 -2.57
C ARG A 34 -11.61 -11.33 -1.93
N THR A 35 -11.54 -11.98 -0.76
CA THR A 35 -12.73 -12.36 0.01
C THR A 35 -13.51 -11.12 0.45
N LEU A 36 -12.85 -10.11 1.00
CA LEU A 36 -13.50 -8.85 1.40
C LEU A 36 -14.17 -8.17 0.21
N MET A 37 -13.49 -8.10 -0.93
CA MET A 37 -14.04 -7.52 -2.17
C MET A 37 -15.29 -8.27 -2.64
N ALA A 38 -15.26 -9.60 -2.64
CA ALA A 38 -16.40 -10.42 -3.03
C ALA A 38 -17.59 -10.20 -2.08
N LEU A 39 -17.36 -10.19 -0.76
CA LEU A 39 -18.40 -9.94 0.23
C LEU A 39 -18.94 -8.51 0.17
N ALA A 40 -18.10 -7.53 -0.14
CA ALA A 40 -18.54 -6.14 -0.27
C ALA A 40 -19.36 -5.91 -1.54
N ALA A 41 -19.07 -6.65 -2.61
CA ALA A 41 -19.84 -6.62 -3.87
C ALA A 41 -21.17 -7.39 -3.80
N ASP A 42 -21.31 -8.36 -2.89
CA ASP A 42 -22.55 -9.11 -2.69
C ASP A 42 -23.57 -8.30 -1.86
N PRO A 43 -24.73 -7.91 -2.44
CA PRO A 43 -25.76 -7.17 -1.72
C PRO A 43 -26.37 -7.94 -0.54
N MET A 44 -26.33 -9.28 -0.57
CA MET A 44 -26.91 -10.15 0.46
C MET A 44 -25.93 -10.43 1.61
N ALA A 45 -24.62 -10.22 1.40
CA ALA A 45 -23.61 -10.43 2.42
C ALA A 45 -23.63 -9.31 3.48
N GLN A 46 -23.15 -9.63 4.69
CA GLN A 46 -23.02 -8.69 5.82
C GLN A 46 -21.54 -8.46 6.21
N PRO A 47 -20.73 -7.80 5.37
CA PRO A 47 -19.29 -7.65 5.55
C PRO A 47 -18.89 -6.52 6.49
N LEU A 48 -19.83 -5.70 6.99
CA LEU A 48 -19.52 -4.46 7.71
C LEU A 48 -18.49 -4.65 8.84
N PRO A 49 -18.56 -5.71 9.69
CA PRO A 49 -17.54 -5.93 10.71
C PRO A 49 -16.14 -6.22 10.16
N LEU A 50 -16.03 -6.86 8.99
CA LEU A 50 -14.74 -7.11 8.34
C LEU A 50 -14.20 -5.84 7.66
N LEU A 51 -15.09 -5.04 7.08
CA LEU A 51 -14.74 -3.75 6.47
C LEU A 51 -14.32 -2.72 7.53
N ALA A 52 -14.99 -2.70 8.69
CA ALA A 52 -14.60 -1.89 9.84
C ALA A 52 -13.19 -2.24 10.32
N ASP A 53 -12.87 -3.54 10.42
CA ASP A 53 -11.51 -4.02 10.70
C ASP A 53 -10.51 -3.45 9.67
N ALA A 54 -10.74 -3.69 8.38
CA ALA A 54 -9.83 -3.27 7.32
C ALA A 54 -9.58 -1.74 7.34
N VAL A 55 -10.64 -0.94 7.41
CA VAL A 55 -10.54 0.53 7.42
C VAL A 55 -9.82 1.02 8.66
N HIS A 56 -10.13 0.46 9.83
CA HIS A 56 -9.48 0.86 11.08
C HIS A 56 -7.97 0.59 11.06
N TYR A 57 -7.55 -0.63 10.72
CA TYR A 57 -6.14 -0.97 10.77
C TYR A 57 -5.34 -0.35 9.61
N LEU A 58 -5.95 -0.10 8.45
CA LEU A 58 -5.37 0.79 7.43
C LEU A 58 -5.20 2.22 7.97
N GLY A 59 -6.18 2.72 8.73
CA GLY A 59 -6.08 4.01 9.41
C GLY A 59 -4.95 4.06 10.44
N LEU A 60 -4.74 3.00 11.21
CA LEU A 60 -3.60 2.91 12.13
C LEU A 60 -2.26 2.86 11.39
N LEU A 61 -2.19 2.19 10.24
CA LEU A 61 -0.96 2.05 9.46
C LEU A 61 -0.62 3.32 8.65
N HIS A 62 -1.60 3.94 8.00
CA HIS A 62 -1.40 5.00 7.00
C HIS A 62 -2.05 6.33 7.34
N GLY A 63 -2.91 6.39 8.36
CA GLY A 63 -3.70 7.58 8.71
C GLY A 63 -2.93 8.68 9.43
N GLN A 64 -1.72 8.40 9.92
CA GLN A 64 -0.89 9.40 10.60
C GLN A 64 0.02 10.14 9.61
N PHE A 65 0.25 11.42 9.89
CA PHE A 65 1.23 12.24 9.19
C PHE A 65 2.45 12.47 10.11
N PRO A 66 3.69 12.40 9.60
CA PRO A 66 4.07 12.09 8.22
C PRO A 66 3.99 10.59 7.86
N ALA A 67 3.63 10.28 6.62
CA ALA A 67 3.59 8.94 6.04
C ALA A 67 4.76 8.71 5.05
N VAL A 68 4.80 7.54 4.40
CA VAL A 68 5.91 7.13 3.49
C VAL A 68 6.21 8.18 2.43
N MET A 69 5.18 8.72 1.78
CA MET A 69 5.33 9.71 0.71
C MET A 69 5.93 11.02 1.25
N ASP A 70 5.48 11.43 2.44
CA ASP A 70 5.94 12.64 3.12
C ASP A 70 7.45 12.54 3.46
N TYR A 71 7.89 11.40 3.99
CA TYR A 71 9.31 11.13 4.26
C TYR A 71 10.15 11.01 2.98
N ALA A 72 9.61 10.41 1.92
CA ALA A 72 10.32 10.31 0.65
C ALA A 72 10.55 11.69 0.01
N ALA A 73 9.57 12.60 0.13
CA ALA A 73 9.65 13.96 -0.40
C ALA A 73 10.80 14.79 0.23
N THR A 74 11.16 14.53 1.50
CA THR A 74 12.22 15.30 2.18
C THR A 74 13.63 14.88 1.77
N HIS A 75 13.82 13.69 1.19
CA HIS A 75 15.14 13.12 0.87
C HIS A 75 15.43 13.04 -0.64
N ILE A 76 14.46 13.39 -1.50
CA ILE A 76 14.60 13.24 -2.94
C ILE A 76 15.40 14.38 -3.59
N ILE A 77 16.41 13.98 -4.37
CA ILE A 77 17.31 14.91 -5.06
C ILE A 77 16.90 15.08 -6.54
N ASP A 78 16.28 14.06 -7.13
CA ASP A 78 15.80 14.10 -8.51
C ASP A 78 14.56 15.01 -8.66
N ASN A 79 14.60 15.93 -9.64
CA ASN A 79 13.54 16.92 -9.84
C ASN A 79 12.22 16.30 -10.33
N ALA A 80 12.27 15.28 -11.18
CA ALA A 80 11.06 14.63 -11.68
C ALA A 80 10.37 13.85 -10.56
N ALA A 81 11.14 13.11 -9.76
CA ALA A 81 10.64 12.42 -8.57
C ALA A 81 10.13 13.39 -7.51
N ARG A 82 10.75 14.57 -7.36
CA ARG A 82 10.29 15.60 -6.43
C ARG A 82 8.88 16.09 -6.75
N GLN A 83 8.62 16.46 -8.00
CA GLN A 83 7.28 16.94 -8.36
C GLN A 83 6.22 15.87 -8.14
N TRP A 84 6.50 14.63 -8.60
CA TRP A 84 5.59 13.51 -8.38
C TRP A 84 5.34 13.26 -6.87
N LEU A 85 6.37 13.37 -6.03
CA LEU A 85 6.23 13.19 -4.59
C LEU A 85 5.38 14.30 -3.93
N ILE A 86 5.49 15.55 -4.39
CA ILE A 86 4.63 16.64 -3.93
C ILE A 86 3.16 16.32 -4.23
N ASP A 87 2.87 15.97 -5.49
CA ASP A 87 1.51 15.63 -5.92
C ASP A 87 0.97 14.41 -5.15
N ALA A 88 1.83 13.40 -4.94
CA ALA A 88 1.49 12.22 -4.17
C ALA A 88 1.23 12.53 -2.68
N CYS A 89 1.99 13.42 -2.05
CA CYS A 89 1.76 13.82 -0.64
C CYS A 89 0.41 14.52 -0.47
N ASP A 90 0.11 15.48 -1.34
CA ASP A 90 -1.15 16.24 -1.32
C ASP A 90 -2.35 15.32 -1.55
N ALA A 91 -2.23 14.38 -2.50
CA ALA A 91 -3.26 13.38 -2.74
C ALA A 91 -3.40 12.40 -1.56
N PHE A 92 -2.30 11.90 -0.98
CA PHE A 92 -2.37 10.95 0.14
C PHE A 92 -2.95 11.60 1.41
N ALA A 93 -2.80 12.91 1.60
CA ALA A 93 -3.51 13.62 2.65
C ALA A 93 -5.04 13.51 2.51
N GLN A 94 -5.56 13.51 1.28
CA GLN A 94 -6.98 13.31 0.99
C GLN A 94 -7.41 11.86 1.26
N GLU A 95 -6.53 10.90 0.95
CA GLU A 95 -6.75 9.48 1.29
C GLU A 95 -6.87 9.27 2.80
N ARG A 96 -5.98 9.88 3.60
CA ARG A 96 -6.06 9.84 5.08
C ARG A 96 -7.39 10.41 5.59
N ALA A 97 -7.81 11.55 5.05
CA ALA A 97 -9.09 12.14 5.40
C ALA A 97 -10.28 11.23 5.00
N TYR A 98 -10.17 10.53 3.87
CA TYR A 98 -11.20 9.58 3.43
C TYR A 98 -11.30 8.37 4.37
N ILE A 99 -10.16 7.76 4.75
CA ILE A 99 -10.14 6.67 5.73
C ILE A 99 -10.75 7.12 7.06
N ALA A 100 -10.40 8.31 7.55
CA ALA A 100 -10.93 8.83 8.81
C ALA A 100 -12.45 9.00 8.76
N ARG A 101 -13.01 9.55 7.67
CA ARG A 101 -14.47 9.64 7.47
C ARG A 101 -15.11 8.26 7.44
N LEU A 102 -14.54 7.35 6.66
CA LEU A 102 -15.08 6.00 6.50
C LEU A 102 -15.07 5.21 7.81
N ALA A 103 -14.05 5.39 8.66
CA ALA A 103 -13.99 4.79 9.98
C ALA A 103 -15.13 5.27 10.89
N VAL A 104 -15.55 6.53 10.78
CA VAL A 104 -16.71 7.06 11.51
C VAL A 104 -18.00 6.38 11.02
N GLU A 105 -18.17 6.25 9.71
CA GLU A 105 -19.37 5.64 9.11
C GLU A 105 -19.50 4.14 9.41
N LEU A 106 -18.38 3.41 9.44
CA LEU A 106 -18.36 1.98 9.77
C LEU A 106 -18.56 1.70 11.27
N GLY A 107 -18.33 2.70 12.11
CA GLY A 107 -18.44 2.58 13.56
C GLY A 107 -17.28 1.81 14.19
N PRO A 108 -17.45 1.36 15.46
CA PRO A 108 -16.36 0.77 16.22
C PRO A 108 -15.90 -0.56 15.64
N VAL A 109 -14.60 -0.82 15.78
CA VAL A 109 -13.99 -2.11 15.44
C VAL A 109 -14.62 -3.20 16.29
N PRO A 110 -15.06 -4.32 15.69
CA PRO A 110 -15.59 -5.43 16.44
C PRO A 110 -14.51 -6.05 17.34
N SER A 111 -14.89 -6.38 18.57
CA SER A 111 -14.05 -7.19 19.45
C SER A 111 -13.82 -8.57 18.83
N THR A 112 -12.57 -9.02 18.80
CA THR A 112 -12.22 -10.40 18.43
C THR A 112 -11.50 -11.07 19.60
N PRO A 113 -12.04 -12.17 20.16
CA PRO A 113 -11.40 -12.91 21.24
C PRO A 113 -9.98 -13.35 20.89
N GLY A 114 -9.07 -13.28 21.85
CA GLY A 114 -7.65 -13.64 21.65
C GLY A 114 -6.81 -12.56 20.95
N HIS A 115 -7.41 -11.64 20.18
CA HIS A 115 -6.70 -10.61 19.42
C HIS A 115 -6.59 -9.26 20.13
N HIS A 116 -6.21 -9.27 21.41
CA HIS A 116 -6.00 -8.06 22.22
C HIS A 116 -4.77 -7.24 21.81
N ASN A 117 -3.84 -7.82 21.05
CA ASN A 117 -2.59 -7.18 20.63
C ASN A 117 -2.59 -6.71 19.17
N SER A 118 -3.71 -6.78 18.44
CA SER A 118 -3.76 -6.38 17.03
C SER A 118 -3.31 -4.93 16.81
N ASP A 119 -3.74 -4.01 17.67
CA ASP A 119 -3.28 -2.61 17.64
C ASP A 119 -1.76 -2.53 17.80
N ALA A 120 -1.20 -3.21 18.80
CA ALA A 120 0.24 -3.23 19.05
C ALA A 120 1.03 -3.79 17.85
N THR A 121 0.52 -4.85 17.21
CA THR A 121 1.09 -5.40 15.96
C THR A 121 1.09 -4.35 14.87
N VAL A 122 -0.03 -3.66 14.62
CA VAL A 122 -0.10 -2.65 13.55
C VAL A 122 0.75 -1.42 13.87
N LEU A 123 0.90 -1.04 15.14
CA LEU A 123 1.85 -0.01 15.56
C LEU A 123 3.30 -0.40 15.25
N GLN A 124 3.66 -1.69 15.39
CA GLN A 124 4.98 -2.19 14.99
C GLN A 124 5.16 -2.16 13.46
N LEU A 125 4.14 -2.55 12.69
CA LEU A 125 4.16 -2.45 11.23
C LEU A 125 4.35 -0.99 10.79
N ARG A 126 3.62 -0.05 11.40
CA ARG A 126 3.78 1.38 11.13
C ARG A 126 5.20 1.85 11.41
N HIS A 127 5.75 1.50 12.56
CA HIS A 127 7.13 1.86 12.88
C HIS A 127 8.13 1.29 11.86
N ALA A 128 7.93 0.06 11.39
CA ALA A 128 8.76 -0.51 10.32
C ALA A 128 8.63 0.27 9.00
N VAL A 129 7.44 0.73 8.66
CA VAL A 129 7.19 1.60 7.49
C VAL A 129 7.86 2.97 7.65
N GLU A 130 7.80 3.59 8.83
CA GLU A 130 8.47 4.85 9.14
C GLU A 130 9.99 4.70 8.98
N MET A 131 10.59 3.65 9.54
CA MET A 131 12.02 3.36 9.42
C MET A 131 12.45 3.09 7.97
N LEU A 132 11.59 2.44 7.19
CA LEU A 132 11.82 2.22 5.76
C LEU A 132 11.89 3.55 5.00
N ALA A 133 10.96 4.46 5.29
CA ALA A 133 10.84 5.73 4.60
C ALA A 133 11.97 6.73 4.95
N GLN A 134 12.60 6.56 6.11
CA GLN A 134 13.77 7.32 6.56
C GLN A 134 15.11 6.69 6.13
N SER A 135 15.09 5.69 5.24
CA SER A 135 16.32 5.03 4.80
C SER A 135 17.20 5.96 3.94
N GLU A 136 18.46 6.13 4.36
CA GLU A 136 19.52 6.85 3.62
C GLU A 136 19.92 6.18 2.29
N ARG A 137 19.43 4.97 2.02
CA ARG A 137 19.73 4.26 0.76
C ARG A 137 18.98 4.95 -0.38
N HIS A 138 19.72 5.64 -1.25
CA HIS A 138 19.17 6.35 -2.40
C HIS A 138 18.24 5.46 -3.23
N GLY A 139 16.97 5.86 -3.38
CA GLY A 139 15.92 5.11 -4.07
C GLY A 139 15.04 4.22 -3.18
N CYS A 140 15.42 3.94 -1.93
CA CYS A 140 14.64 3.09 -1.03
C CYS A 140 13.27 3.69 -0.70
N ALA A 141 13.26 4.93 -0.17
CA ALA A 141 12.03 5.64 0.16
C ALA A 141 11.14 5.88 -1.08
N LEU A 142 11.76 6.19 -2.23
CA LEU A 142 11.05 6.34 -3.50
C LEU A 142 10.42 5.03 -3.98
N GLY A 143 11.13 3.91 -3.82
CA GLY A 143 10.60 2.58 -4.13
C GLY A 143 9.40 2.22 -3.27
N ALA A 144 9.46 2.51 -1.97
CA ALA A 144 8.31 2.37 -1.08
C ALA A 144 7.14 3.28 -1.50
N ALA A 145 7.38 4.59 -1.73
CA ALA A 145 6.33 5.54 -2.10
C ALA A 145 5.63 5.19 -3.43
N THR A 146 6.39 4.84 -4.47
CA THR A 146 5.84 4.45 -5.78
C THR A 146 5.10 3.11 -5.72
N THR A 147 5.62 2.16 -4.94
CA THR A 147 4.92 0.89 -4.69
C THR A 147 3.63 1.10 -3.91
N LEU A 148 3.63 2.02 -2.93
CA LEU A 148 2.42 2.41 -2.18
C LEU A 148 1.37 2.97 -3.13
N ALA A 149 1.71 3.93 -3.99
CA ALA A 149 0.76 4.53 -4.92
C ALA A 149 0.07 3.48 -5.82
N ILE A 150 0.83 2.50 -6.33
CA ILE A 150 0.28 1.46 -7.21
C ILE A 150 -0.54 0.44 -6.41
N ASP A 151 -0.04 -0.05 -5.27
CA ASP A 151 -0.78 -1.01 -4.44
C ASP A 151 -2.07 -0.40 -3.86
N TRP A 152 -2.02 0.91 -3.59
CA TRP A 152 -3.16 1.66 -3.08
C TRP A 152 -4.37 1.62 -4.02
N ILE A 153 -4.20 1.37 -5.32
CA ILE A 153 -5.33 1.20 -6.25
C ILE A 153 -6.21 0.01 -5.84
N ALA A 154 -5.63 -1.07 -5.34
CA ALA A 154 -6.38 -2.21 -4.81
C ALA A 154 -7.03 -1.87 -3.47
N ILE A 155 -6.28 -1.22 -2.58
CA ILE A 155 -6.78 -0.80 -1.27
C ILE A 155 -7.95 0.18 -1.43
N ARG A 156 -7.83 1.17 -2.31
CA ARG A 156 -8.84 2.18 -2.57
C ARG A 156 -10.13 1.57 -3.09
N ARG A 157 -10.06 0.58 -3.99
CA ARG A 157 -11.26 -0.18 -4.42
C ARG A 157 -12.00 -0.80 -3.23
N LEU A 158 -11.29 -1.40 -2.28
CA LEU A 158 -11.89 -1.94 -1.06
C LEU A 158 -12.52 -0.84 -0.19
N LEU A 159 -11.83 0.29 -0.03
CA LEU A 159 -12.37 1.45 0.71
C LEU A 159 -13.63 2.02 0.04
N ASP A 160 -13.66 2.11 -1.28
CA ASP A 160 -14.81 2.60 -2.04
C ASP A 160 -16.00 1.65 -1.94
N HIS A 161 -15.76 0.34 -1.98
CA HIS A 161 -16.81 -0.63 -1.67
C HIS A 161 -17.34 -0.48 -0.23
N ALA A 162 -16.46 -0.27 0.74
CA ALA A 162 -16.88 -0.02 2.11
C ALA A 162 -17.71 1.27 2.24
N ALA A 163 -17.34 2.34 1.53
CA ALA A 163 -18.12 3.58 1.50
C ALA A 163 -19.53 3.34 0.93
N ILE A 164 -19.63 2.64 -0.20
CA ILE A 164 -20.93 2.28 -0.80
C ILE A 164 -21.79 1.49 0.19
N ARG A 165 -21.18 0.56 0.94
CA ARG A 165 -21.89 -0.27 1.94
C ARG A 165 -22.40 0.52 3.14
N THR A 166 -21.82 1.68 3.43
CA THR A 166 -22.30 2.59 4.47
C THR A 166 -23.14 3.76 3.92
N GLY A 167 -23.38 3.80 2.61
CA GLY A 167 -24.13 4.89 1.95
C GLY A 167 -23.32 6.18 1.75
N LEU A 168 -22.00 6.12 1.93
CA LEU A 168 -21.07 7.21 1.62
C LEU A 168 -20.69 7.14 0.14
N GLU A 169 -20.81 8.25 -0.58
CA GLU A 169 -20.37 8.34 -1.97
C GLU A 169 -18.84 8.31 -2.07
N PRO A 170 -18.24 7.39 -2.85
CA PRO A 170 -16.80 7.37 -3.05
C PRO A 170 -16.29 8.66 -3.71
N VAL A 171 -15.25 9.24 -3.12
CA VAL A 171 -14.54 10.36 -3.75
C VAL A 171 -13.55 9.81 -4.78
N GLN A 172 -13.29 10.53 -5.86
CA GLN A 172 -12.22 10.12 -6.78
C GLN A 172 -10.85 10.27 -6.09
N SER A 173 -9.99 9.26 -6.19
CA SER A 173 -8.61 9.39 -5.72
C SER A 173 -7.81 10.31 -6.64
N ALA A 174 -7.08 11.26 -6.05
CA ALA A 174 -6.16 12.15 -6.76
C ALA A 174 -4.72 11.62 -6.79
N LEU A 175 -4.47 10.41 -6.25
CA LEU A 175 -3.13 9.81 -6.26
C LEU A 175 -2.65 9.57 -7.69
N PRO A 176 -1.35 9.74 -7.96
CA PRO A 176 -0.77 9.38 -9.24
C PRO A 176 -1.09 7.92 -9.58
N ASN A 177 -1.62 7.71 -10.78
CA ASN A 177 -2.03 6.38 -11.21
C ASN A 177 -0.82 5.50 -11.56
N LYS A 178 -1.09 4.22 -11.86
CA LYS A 178 -0.04 3.26 -12.21
C LYS A 178 0.80 3.70 -13.41
N VAL A 179 0.19 4.25 -14.45
CA VAL A 179 0.90 4.68 -15.67
C VAL A 179 1.84 5.84 -15.36
N GLU A 180 1.35 6.86 -14.66
CA GLU A 180 2.14 8.03 -14.23
C GLU A 180 3.31 7.61 -13.34
N THR A 181 3.06 6.71 -12.38
CA THR A 181 4.07 6.20 -11.45
C THR A 181 5.16 5.39 -12.16
N LEU A 182 4.78 4.51 -13.09
CA LEU A 182 5.75 3.74 -13.89
C LEU A 182 6.50 4.63 -14.88
N HIS A 183 5.86 5.66 -15.42
CA HIS A 183 6.52 6.63 -16.28
C HIS A 183 7.60 7.41 -15.52
N LEU A 184 7.33 7.84 -14.29
CA LEU A 184 8.35 8.43 -13.42
C LEU A 184 9.55 7.48 -13.27
N LEU A 185 9.32 6.23 -12.87
CA LEU A 185 10.39 5.28 -12.61
C LEU A 185 11.26 4.98 -13.84
N ARG A 186 10.69 5.06 -15.06
CA ARG A 186 11.45 4.94 -16.32
C ARG A 186 12.25 6.19 -16.66
N ALA A 187 11.79 7.36 -16.23
CA ALA A 187 12.46 8.64 -16.49
C ALA A 187 13.67 8.87 -15.56
N LEU A 188 13.82 8.09 -14.49
CA LEU A 188 14.97 8.16 -13.61
C LEU A 188 16.22 7.60 -14.29
N ASP A 189 17.33 8.34 -14.21
CA ASP A 189 18.67 7.83 -14.53
C ASP A 189 19.18 6.93 -13.39
N ALA A 190 18.49 5.79 -13.20
CA ALA A 190 18.72 4.92 -12.06
C ALA A 190 19.92 3.98 -12.29
N THR A 191 20.93 4.11 -11.43
CA THR A 191 22.03 3.14 -11.35
C THR A 191 21.54 1.78 -10.82
N GLU A 192 22.33 0.72 -11.01
CA GLU A 192 22.02 -0.60 -10.42
C GLU A 192 21.82 -0.56 -8.90
N LEU A 193 22.63 0.23 -8.20
CA LEU A 193 22.49 0.42 -6.76
C LEU A 193 21.12 1.03 -6.40
N THR A 194 20.70 2.04 -7.16
CA THR A 194 19.41 2.72 -6.97
C THR A 194 18.25 1.79 -7.29
N THR A 195 18.33 1.05 -8.40
CA THR A 195 17.32 0.06 -8.79
C THR A 195 17.16 -1.05 -7.74
N ARG A 196 18.26 -1.50 -7.12
CA ARG A 196 18.21 -2.46 -6.00
C ARG A 196 17.58 -1.85 -4.75
N ALA A 197 17.86 -0.59 -4.45
CA ALA A 197 17.24 0.11 -3.33
C ALA A 197 15.74 0.31 -3.55
N ILE A 198 15.31 0.70 -4.75
CA ILE A 198 13.89 0.78 -5.16
C ILE A 198 13.20 -0.56 -4.94
N ARG A 199 13.80 -1.66 -5.42
CA ARG A 199 13.29 -3.03 -5.21
C ARG A 199 13.13 -3.36 -3.72
N PHE A 200 14.14 -3.02 -2.92
CA PHE A 200 14.12 -3.29 -1.48
C PHE A 200 13.00 -2.49 -0.80
N GLY A 201 12.87 -1.20 -1.12
CA GLY A 201 11.80 -0.33 -0.64
C GLY A 201 10.41 -0.88 -0.93
N GLY A 202 10.14 -1.20 -2.20
CA GLY A 202 8.85 -1.76 -2.60
C GLY A 202 8.54 -3.10 -1.93
N ARG A 203 9.51 -4.01 -1.87
CA ARG A 203 9.34 -5.31 -1.20
C ARG A 203 9.03 -5.17 0.29
N GLN A 204 9.74 -4.30 0.99
CA GLN A 204 9.54 -4.14 2.43
C GLN A 204 8.16 -3.54 2.73
N LEU A 205 7.70 -2.59 1.92
CA LEU A 205 6.34 -2.05 2.05
C LEU A 205 5.28 -3.14 1.84
N LEU A 206 5.36 -3.88 0.74
CA LEU A 206 4.39 -4.95 0.45
C LEU A 206 4.42 -6.04 1.53
N HIS A 207 5.59 -6.32 2.10
CA HIS A 207 5.67 -7.22 3.24
C HIS A 207 4.83 -6.72 4.42
N GLN A 208 4.86 -5.43 4.76
CA GLN A 208 4.02 -4.86 5.83
C GLN A 208 2.52 -4.94 5.48
N HIS A 209 2.14 -4.67 4.23
CA HIS A 209 0.74 -4.81 3.79
C HIS A 209 0.26 -6.25 3.90
N ASN A 210 1.05 -7.22 3.43
CA ASN A 210 0.70 -8.64 3.56
C ASN A 210 0.58 -9.06 5.04
N SER A 211 1.49 -8.61 5.90
CA SER A 211 1.38 -8.88 7.35
C SER A 211 0.10 -8.30 7.96
N LEU A 212 -0.30 -7.09 7.56
CA LEU A 212 -1.59 -6.51 7.94
C LEU A 212 -2.75 -7.39 7.46
N TRP A 213 -2.77 -7.77 6.18
CA TRP A 213 -3.84 -8.56 5.60
C TRP A 213 -3.96 -9.96 6.22
N SER A 214 -2.84 -10.63 6.50
CA SER A 214 -2.84 -11.92 7.18
C SER A 214 -3.32 -11.82 8.64
N MET A 215 -3.01 -10.71 9.34
CA MET A 215 -3.56 -10.48 10.67
C MET A 215 -5.08 -10.29 10.63
N LEU A 216 -5.59 -9.54 9.65
CA LEU A 216 -7.03 -9.34 9.45
C LEU A 216 -7.76 -10.64 9.07
N GLU A 217 -7.11 -11.48 8.26
CA GLU A 217 -7.60 -12.81 7.92
C GLU A 217 -7.79 -13.68 9.17
N SER A 218 -6.76 -13.77 10.02
CA SER A 218 -6.84 -14.50 11.29
C SER A 218 -7.95 -13.97 12.20
N ARG A 219 -8.14 -12.64 12.25
CA ARG A 219 -9.26 -12.03 13.02
C ARG A 219 -10.63 -12.43 12.46
N ALA A 220 -10.76 -12.51 11.14
CA ALA A 220 -12.01 -12.91 10.49
C ALA A 220 -12.33 -14.38 10.76
N GLU A 221 -11.32 -15.26 10.67
CA GLU A 221 -11.45 -16.70 10.92
C GLU A 221 -11.90 -16.97 12.37
N THR A 222 -11.24 -16.35 13.36
CA THR A 222 -11.62 -16.51 14.77
C THR A 222 -13.04 -16.05 15.07
N ARG A 223 -13.59 -15.09 14.31
CA ARG A 223 -14.99 -14.67 14.46
C ARG A 223 -15.97 -15.63 13.78
N ALA A 224 -15.55 -16.30 12.72
CA ALA A 224 -16.39 -17.28 12.01
C ALA A 224 -16.53 -18.61 12.77
N GLU A 225 -15.61 -18.91 13.68
CA GLU A 225 -15.63 -20.12 14.53
C GLU A 225 -16.55 -20.00 15.76
N GLN A 226 -17.21 -18.85 15.96
CA GLN A 226 -18.10 -18.56 17.09
C GLN A 226 -19.57 -18.66 16.68
#